data_AF-A0A8S2ZK30-F1
#
_entry.id   AF-A0A8S2ZK30-F1
#
_cell.length_a   1.000
_cell.length_b   1.000
_cell.length_c   1.000
_cell.angle_alpha   90.00
_cell.angle_beta   90.00
_cell.angle_gamma   90.00
#
_symmetry.space_group_name_H-M   'P 1'
#
loop_
_entity.id
_entity.type
_entity.pdbx_description
1 polymer ?
#
loop_
_entity_poly.entity_id
_entity_poly.type
_entity_poly.pdbx_seq_one_letter_code
_entity_poly.pdbx_strand_id
1 'polypeptide(L)' 'NRLDTNKLAPSFYCDLSEHCLKRIQRPIAYPIEFCIHLLKYSLQEEGLFRIAPAQIKQKKLMTELDLQLIDKNSRLEDFG' A
#
# COMPACT_ATOMS: atom_id res chain seq x y z
N ASN A 1 -5.48 -13.45 2.29
CA ASN A 1 -5.90 -13.34 3.70
C ASN A 1 -5.55 -11.94 4.19
N ARG A 2 -6.56 -11.12 4.50
CA ARG A 2 -6.39 -9.78 5.06
C ARG A 2 -5.64 -9.88 6.40
N LEU A 3 -4.67 -9.01 6.65
CA LEU A 3 -3.86 -8.99 7.87
C LEU A 3 -4.62 -8.40 9.05
N ASP A 4 -5.45 -7.39 8.76
CA ASP A 4 -6.25 -6.70 9.77
C ASP A 4 -7.53 -7.47 10.11
N THR A 5 -7.76 -7.62 11.41
CA THR A 5 -8.95 -8.27 11.98
C THR A 5 -10.22 -7.44 11.81
N ASN A 6 -10.11 -6.12 11.67
CA ASN A 6 -11.23 -5.24 11.36
C ASN A 6 -11.36 -5.00 9.85
N LYS A 7 -12.32 -5.69 9.22
CA LYS A 7 -12.55 -5.60 7.76
C LYS A 7 -13.05 -4.24 7.29
N LEU A 8 -13.64 -3.43 8.18
CA LEU A 8 -14.19 -2.11 7.83
C LEU A 8 -13.20 -0.97 8.12
N ALA A 9 -12.12 -1.24 8.85
CA ALA A 9 -11.17 -0.21 9.21
C ALA A 9 -10.21 0.07 8.02
N PRO A 10 -10.07 1.34 7.60
CA PRO A 10 -9.14 1.71 6.54
C PRO A 10 -7.69 1.61 7.01
N SER A 11 -6.77 1.31 6.10
CA SER A 11 -5.33 1.37 6.34
C SER A 11 -4.82 2.82 6.26
N PHE A 12 -5.43 3.67 5.43
CA PHE A 12 -5.12 5.10 5.34
C PHE A 12 -5.91 5.93 6.36
N TYR A 13 -5.37 7.11 6.68
CA TYR A 13 -5.96 8.09 7.61
C TYR A 13 -6.22 7.58 9.04
N CYS A 14 -5.61 6.46 9.43
CA CYS A 14 -5.67 5.94 10.80
C CYS A 14 -4.38 6.27 11.57
N ASP A 15 -4.47 6.27 12.90
CA ASP A 15 -3.29 6.40 13.75
C ASP A 15 -2.31 5.25 13.50
N LEU A 16 -1.04 5.59 13.35
CA LEU A 16 0.00 4.61 13.01
C LEU A 16 0.18 3.55 14.10
N SER A 17 0.13 3.97 15.37
CA SER A 17 0.31 3.04 16.50
C SER A 17 -0.88 2.09 16.60
N GLU A 18 -2.10 2.59 16.41
CA GLU A 18 -3.31 1.76 16.33
C GLU A 18 -3.22 0.72 15.22
N HIS A 19 -2.84 1.14 14.01
CA HIS A 19 -2.69 0.23 12.87
C HIS A 19 -1.64 -0.84 13.14
N CYS A 20 -0.41 -0.43 13.43
CA CYS A 20 0.74 -1.31 13.58
C CYS A 20 0.64 -2.21 14.81
N LEU A 21 0.36 -1.64 15.99
CA LEU A 21 0.45 -2.38 17.25
C LEU A 21 -0.82 -3.15 17.59
N LYS A 22 -2.00 -2.60 17.29
CA LYS A 22 -3.26 -3.19 17.73
C LYS A 22 -3.96 -3.98 16.63
N ARG A 23 -3.98 -3.47 15.38
CA ARG A 23 -4.74 -4.08 14.28
C ARG A 23 -3.99 -5.19 13.56
N ILE A 24 -2.75 -4.94 13.14
CA ILE A 24 -1.96 -5.90 12.34
C ILE A 24 -0.79 -6.55 13.08
N GLN A 25 -0.42 -6.05 14.27
CA GLN A 25 0.72 -6.53 15.06
C GLN A 25 2.01 -6.63 14.25
N ARG A 26 2.33 -5.57 13.50
CA ARG A 26 3.54 -5.44 12.67
C ARG A 26 4.28 -4.16 13.02
N PRO A 27 5.61 -4.12 12.81
CA PRO A 27 6.41 -2.92 13.05
C PRO A 27 6.21 -1.84 11.98
N ILE A 28 5.73 -2.21 10.79
CA ILE A 28 5.56 -1.33 9.65
C ILE A 28 4.11 -1.43 9.17
N ALA A 29 3.52 -0.29 8.82
CA ALA A 29 2.16 -0.27 8.31
C ALA A 29 2.08 -0.95 6.94
N TYR A 30 1.06 -1.78 6.76
CA TYR A 30 0.84 -2.54 5.51
C TYR A 30 0.99 -1.71 4.22
N PRO A 31 0.42 -0.49 4.07
CA PRO A 31 0.63 0.32 2.87
C PRO A 31 2.10 0.68 2.60
N ILE A 32 2.89 0.91 3.65
CA ILE A 32 4.31 1.25 3.52
C ILE A 32 5.10 0.02 3.08
N GLU A 33 4.87 -1.13 3.73
CA GLU A 33 5.56 -2.39 3.44
C GLU A 33 5.35 -2.81 1.96
N PHE A 34 4.11 -2.75 1.47
CA PHE A 34 3.81 -3.14 0.10
C PHE A 34 4.26 -2.13 -0.95
N CYS A 35 4.20 -0.82 -0.67
CA CYS A 35 4.77 0.18 -1.57
C CYS A 35 6.29 -0.01 -1.77
N ILE A 36 7.04 -0.37 -0.71
CA ILE A 36 8.47 -0.70 -0.82
C ILE A 36 8.67 -1.96 -1.67
N HIS A 37 7.83 -2.98 -1.50
CA HIS A 37 7.90 -4.18 -2.32
C HIS A 37 7.62 -3.89 -3.80
N LEU A 38 6.64 -3.03 -4.11
CA LEU A 38 6.33 -2.61 -5.48
C LEU A 38 7.49 -1.81 -6.11
N LEU A 39 8.14 -0.97 -5.29
CA LEU A 39 9.26 -0.11 -5.71
C LEU A 39 10.46 -0.89 -6.27
N LYS A 40 10.68 -2.12 -5.81
CA LYS A 40 11.86 -2.91 -6.20
C LYS A 40 11.97 -3.14 -7.71
N TYR A 41 10.85 -3.03 -8.44
CA TYR A 41 10.80 -3.18 -9.90
C TYR A 41 10.93 -1.86 -10.66
N SER A 42 10.88 -0.71 -9.98
CA SER A 42 10.87 0.64 -10.60
C SER A 42 12.04 1.52 -10.18
N LEU A 43 13.07 0.96 -9.52
CA LEU A 43 14.24 1.73 -9.04
C LEU A 43 15.02 2.46 -10.16
N GLN A 44 14.88 2.02 -11.40
CA GLN A 44 15.53 2.62 -12.57
C GLN A 44 14.65 3.65 -13.29
N GLU A 45 13.44 3.91 -12.79
CA GLU A 45 12.52 4.87 -13.39
C GLU A 45 13.00 6.31 -13.18
N GLU A 46 13.20 7.05 -14.27
CA GLU A 46 13.63 8.44 -14.19
C GLU A 46 12.53 9.31 -13.56
N GLY A 47 12.92 10.13 -12.57
CA GLY A 47 11.98 10.99 -11.88
C GLY A 47 11.03 10.25 -10.94
N LEU A 48 11.39 9.03 -10.51
CA LEU A 48 10.77 8.34 -9.39
C LEU A 48 10.61 9.27 -8.18
N PHE A 49 9.41 9.31 -7.60
CA PHE A 49 8.97 10.24 -6.55
C PHE A 49 8.91 11.73 -6.94
N ARG A 50 9.45 12.15 -8.08
CA ARG A 50 9.37 13.52 -8.61
C ARG A 50 8.17 13.72 -9.53
N ILE A 51 7.92 12.78 -10.44
CA ILE A 51 6.85 12.86 -11.42
C ILE A 51 5.55 12.32 -10.80
N ALA A 52 4.49 13.12 -10.88
CA ALA A 52 3.19 12.73 -10.34
C ALA A 52 2.54 11.64 -11.23
N PRO A 53 1.98 10.57 -10.64
CA PRO A 53 1.20 9.60 -11.40
C PRO A 53 -0.15 10.19 -11.81
N ALA A 54 -0.82 9.53 -12.76
CA ALA A 54 -2.22 9.84 -13.03
C ALA A 54 -3.08 9.62 -11.77
N GLN A 55 -3.92 10.60 -11.42
CA GLN A 55 -4.73 10.56 -10.19
C GLN A 55 -5.59 9.30 -10.06
N ILE A 56 -6.08 8.77 -11.19
CA ILE A 56 -6.90 7.55 -11.21
C ILE A 56 -6.10 6.31 -10.77
N LYS A 57 -4.82 6.21 -11.18
CA LYS A 57 -3.91 5.12 -10.79
C LYS A 57 -3.60 5.20 -9.30
N GLN A 58 -3.32 6.41 -8.79
CA GLN A 58 -3.07 6.65 -7.37
C GLN A 58 -4.29 6.26 -6.51
N LYS A 59 -5.50 6.66 -6.92
CA LYS A 59 -6.75 6.30 -6.21
C LYS A 59 -7.00 4.80 -6.23
N LYS A 60 -6.78 4.13 -7.37
CA LYS A 60 -6.92 2.67 -7.47
C LYS A 60 -5.96 1.96 -6.51
N LEU A 61 -4.67 2.31 -6.54
CA LEU A 61 -3.66 1.72 -5.65
C LEU A 61 -4.02 1.93 -4.17
N MET A 62 -4.47 3.14 -3.79
CA MET A 62 -4.90 3.44 -2.43
C MET A 62 -6.07 2.57 -1.97
N THR A 63 -7.10 2.41 -2.80
CA THR A 63 -8.26 1.55 -2.49
C THR A 63 -7.84 0.09 -2.29
N GLU A 64 -6.98 -0.45 -3.17
CA GLU A 64 -6.48 -1.82 -3.07
C GLU A 64 -5.66 -2.05 -1.79
N LEU A 65 -4.88 -1.04 -1.37
CA LEU A 65 -4.13 -1.03 -0.13
C LEU A 65 -5.03 -0.90 1.13
N ASP A 66 -6.09 -0.10 1.06
CA ASP A 66 -7.11 0.00 2.12
C ASP A 66 -7.84 -1.34 2.31
N LEU A 67 -8.14 -2.02 1.20
CA LEU A 67 -8.78 -3.33 1.17
C LEU A 67 -7.81 -4.49 1.45
N GLN A 68 -6.50 -4.22 1.48
CA GLN A 68 -5.42 -5.21 1.68
C GLN A 68 -5.48 -6.35 0.66
N LEU A 69 -5.69 -5.98 -0.61
CA LEU A 69 -5.81 -6.90 -1.74
C LEU A 69 -4.47 -7.09 -2.48
N ILE A 70 -3.45 -6.30 -2.15
CA ILE A 70 -2.12 -6.40 -2.74
C ILE A 70 -1.34 -7.52 -2.07
N ASP A 71 -0.69 -8.35 -2.88
CA ASP A 71 0.19 -9.41 -2.41
C ASP A 71 1.61 -9.27 -2.99
N LYS A 72 2.49 -10.18 -2.58
CA LYS A 72 3.92 -10.17 -2.95
C LYS A 72 4.18 -10.42 -4.44
N ASN A 73 3.18 -10.77 -5.22
CA ASN A 73 3.30 -10.97 -6.67
C ASN A 73 2.77 -9.76 -7.44
N SER A 74 2.02 -8.85 -6.79
CA SER A 74 1.52 -7.64 -7.42
C SER A 74 2.65 -6.75 -7.95
N ARG A 75 2.38 -6.07 -9.06
CA ARG A 75 3.27 -5.12 -9.75
C ARG A 75 2.53 -3.81 -9.99
N LEU A 76 3.26 -2.72 -10.17
CA LEU A 76 2.65 -1.41 -10.46
C LEU A 76 1.78 -1.43 -11.74
N GLU A 77 2.16 -2.26 -12.71
CA GLU A 77 1.44 -2.50 -13.96
C GLU A 77 0.00 -3.02 -13.75
N ASP A 78 -0.28 -3.73 -12.65
CA ASP A 78 -1.60 -4.29 -12.33
C ASP A 78 -2.64 -3.19 -11.99
N PHE A 79 -2.14 -2.00 -11.62
CA PHE A 79 -2.97 -0.85 -11.23
C PHE A 79 -3.26 0.10 -12.41
N GLY A 80 -2.89 -0.31 -13.63
CA GLY A 80 -3.14 0.42 -14.88
C GLY A 80 -2.07 1.46 -15.18
#